data_AF-A0AAV7GG47-F1
#
_entry.id   AF-A0AAV7GG47-F1
#
_cell.length_a   1.000
_cell.length_b   1.000
_cell.length_c   1.000
_cell.angle_alpha   90.00
_cell.angle_beta   90.00
_cell.angle_gamma   90.00
#
_symmetry.space_group_name_H-M   'P 1'
#
loop_
_entity.id
_entity.type
_entity.pdbx_description
1 polymer ?
#
loop_
_entity_poly.entity_id
_entity_poly.type
_entity_poly.pdbx_seq_one_letter_code
_entity_poly.pdbx_strand_id
1 'polypeptide(L)' 'MGLLKIMKLKGYYPNSPTYQMTIKDLCSEKFVRDVGSVLRQMVNQGFVPRMGTWKKTNGCMLSKKMYI' A
#
# COMPACT_ATOMS: atom_id res chain seq x y z
N MET A 1 -3.50 0.82 -14.29
CA MET A 1 -4.24 -0.31 -13.68
C MET A 1 -3.32 -0.99 -12.67
N GLY A 2 -3.54 -0.87 -11.37
CA GLY A 2 -2.64 -1.43 -10.35
C GLY A 2 -2.77 -2.95 -10.19
N LEU A 3 -1.66 -3.63 -9.85
CA LEU A 3 -1.54 -5.09 -9.71
C LEU A 3 -2.69 -5.71 -8.89
N LEU A 4 -3.04 -5.11 -7.75
CA LEU A 4 -4.10 -5.60 -6.86
C LEU A 4 -5.48 -5.61 -7.53
N LYS A 5 -5.76 -4.64 -8.41
CA LYS A 5 -7.03 -4.58 -9.16
C LYS A 5 -7.10 -5.72 -10.18
N ILE A 6 -5.99 -6.02 -10.85
CA ILE A 6 -5.90 -7.12 -11.83
C ILE A 6 -6.09 -8.47 -11.14
N MET A 7 -5.45 -8.68 -9.98
CA MET A 7 -5.63 -9.93 -9.21
C MET A 7 -7.10 -10.17 -8.86
N LYS A 8 -7.77 -9.15 -8.30
CA LYS A 8 -9.20 -9.23 -7.95
C LYS A 8 -10.09 -9.51 -9.17
N LEU A 9 -9.85 -8.82 -10.29
CA LEU A 9 -10.61 -9.05 -11.54
C LEU A 9 -10.45 -10.48 -12.06
N LYS A 10 -9.30 -11.10 -11.82
CA LYS A 10 -9.02 -12.50 -12.17
C LYS A 10 -9.46 -13.51 -11.10
N GLY A 11 -10.13 -13.07 -10.03
CA GLY A 11 -10.58 -13.93 -8.93
C GLY A 11 -9.50 -14.29 -7.90
N TYR A 12 -8.31 -13.68 -7.98
CA TYR A 12 -7.24 -13.87 -7.00
C TYR A 12 -7.28 -12.81 -5.91
N TYR A 13 -7.15 -13.26 -4.66
CA TYR A 13 -7.03 -12.37 -3.52
C TYR A 13 -5.56 -12.08 -3.22
N PRO A 14 -5.16 -10.80 -3.12
CA PRO A 14 -3.81 -10.45 -2.71
C PRO A 14 -3.53 -10.97 -1.30
N ASN A 15 -2.33 -11.48 -1.08
CA ASN A 15 -1.87 -11.91 0.24
C ASN A 15 -1.03 -10.81 0.92
N SER A 16 -0.64 -11.03 2.18
CA SER A 16 0.19 -10.07 2.93
C SER A 16 1.48 -9.67 2.20
N PRO A 17 2.32 -10.61 1.69
CA PRO A 17 3.48 -10.27 0.87
C PRO A 17 3.15 -9.39 -0.36
N THR A 18 2.07 -9.68 -1.08
CA THR A 18 1.64 -8.89 -2.23
C THR A 18 1.36 -7.44 -1.83
N TYR A 19 0.60 -7.21 -0.75
CA TYR A 19 0.33 -5.88 -0.23
C TYR A 19 1.61 -5.12 0.14
N GLN A 20 2.54 -5.80 0.82
CA GLN A 20 3.81 -5.18 1.23
C GLN A 20 4.66 -4.77 0.02
N MET A 21 4.71 -5.59 -1.02
CA MET A 21 5.43 -5.28 -2.26
C MET A 21 4.79 -4.08 -2.97
N THR A 22 3.47 -4.11 -3.18
CA THR A 22 2.75 -3.00 -3.82
C THR A 22 2.93 -1.68 -3.06
N ILE A 23 2.90 -1.70 -1.71
CA ILE A 23 3.16 -0.50 -0.89
C ILE A 23 4.59 0.03 -1.12
N LYS A 24 5.60 -0.85 -1.19
CA LYS A 24 6.98 -0.46 -1.46
C LYS A 24 7.11 0.20 -2.83
N ASP A 25 6.53 -0.40 -3.87
CA ASP A 25 6.60 0.09 -5.25
C ASP A 25 5.92 1.45 -5.37
N LEU A 26 4.70 1.59 -4.84
CA LEU A 26 3.96 2.85 -4.81
C LEU A 26 4.70 3.95 -4.03
N CYS A 27 5.42 3.60 -2.96
CA CYS A 27 6.26 4.55 -2.23
C CYS A 27 7.44 5.04 -3.07
N SER A 28 8.08 4.15 -3.84
CA SER A 28 9.19 4.47 -4.74
C SER A 28 8.74 5.37 -5.89
N GLU A 29 7.54 5.12 -6.42
CA GLU A 29 6.93 5.88 -7.51
C GLU A 29 6.22 7.18 -7.05
N LYS A 30 6.28 7.52 -5.75
CA LYS A 30 5.64 8.70 -5.13
C LYS A 30 4.10 8.75 -5.25
N PHE A 31 3.43 7.63 -5.50
CA PHE A 31 1.97 7.50 -5.53
C PHE A 31 1.36 7.37 -4.13
N VAL A 32 1.60 8.36 -3.26
CA VAL A 32 1.19 8.35 -1.85
C VAL A 32 -0.32 8.19 -1.61
N ARG A 33 -1.18 8.70 -2.51
CA ARG A 33 -2.64 8.50 -2.41
C ARG A 33 -3.03 7.03 -2.56
N ASP A 34 -2.35 6.33 -3.47
CA ASP A 34 -2.59 4.92 -3.71
C ASP A 34 -2.05 4.07 -2.56
N VAL A 35 -0.92 4.45 -1.95
CA VAL A 35 -0.39 3.79 -0.74
C VAL A 35 -1.44 3.73 0.37
N GLY A 36 -2.13 4.85 0.66
CA GLY A 36 -3.18 4.89 1.68
C GLY A 36 -4.38 3.99 1.36
N SER A 37 -4.78 3.94 0.09
CA SER A 37 -5.85 3.05 -0.39
C SER A 37 -5.48 1.57 -0.25
N VAL A 38 -4.24 1.22 -0.60
CA VAL A 38 -3.72 -0.15 -0.50
C VAL A 38 -3.60 -0.59 0.96
N LEU A 39 -3.13 0.29 1.85
CA LEU A 39 -3.05 0.01 3.28
C LEU A 39 -4.44 -0.25 3.90
N ARG A 40 -5.44 0.56 3.51
CA ARG A 40 -6.83 0.36 3.94
C ARG A 40 -7.39 -0.97 3.44
N GLN A 41 -7.10 -1.34 2.19
CA GLN A 41 -7.52 -2.63 1.63
C GLN A 41 -6.86 -3.82 2.37
N MET A 42 -5.59 -3.71 2.74
CA MET A 42 -4.87 -4.72 3.53
C MET A 42 -5.58 -4.97 4.88
N VAL A 43 -5.88 -3.90 5.63
CA VAL A 43 -6.56 -3.98 6.93
C VAL A 43 -7.98 -4.53 6.79
N ASN A 44 -8.74 -4.06 5.78
CA ASN A 44 -10.11 -4.55 5.54
C ASN A 44 -10.18 -6.04 5.18
N GLN A 45 -9.09 -6.62 4.68
CA GLN A 45 -8.97 -8.06 4.41
C GLN A 45 -8.41 -8.85 5.59
N GLY A 46 -8.26 -8.23 6.76
CA GLY A 46 -7.78 -8.88 7.98
C GLY A 46 -6.25 -8.97 8.09
N PHE A 47 -5.50 -8.38 7.15
CA PHE A 47 -4.05 -8.36 7.23
C PHE A 47 -3.56 -7.16 8.04
N VAL A 48 -2.76 -7.43 9.07
CA VAL A 48 -2.13 -6.39 9.89
C VAL A 48 -0.81 -5.97 9.23
N PRO A 49 -0.62 -4.68 8.89
CA PRO A 49 0.65 -4.21 8.37
C PRO A 49 1.72 -4.38 9.44
N ARG A 50 2.86 -4.98 9.08
CA ARG A 50 3.99 -5.12 9.99
C ARG A 50 4.54 -3.75 10.34
N MET A 51 5.22 -3.63 11.48
CA MET A 51 5.80 -2.37 11.94
C MET A 51 6.74 -1.74 10.89
N GLY A 52 7.50 -2.56 10.15
CA GLY A 52 8.30 -2.10 9.01
C GLY A 52 7.48 -1.54 7.83
N THR A 53 6.33 -2.14 7.54
CA THR A 53 5.37 -1.62 6.53
C THR A 53 4.79 -0.29 6.98
N TRP A 54 4.36 -0.18 8.25
CA TRP A 54 3.87 1.07 8.83
C TRP A 54 4.90 2.20 8.77
N LYS A 55 6.15 1.93 9.17
CA LYS A 55 7.25 2.90 9.09
C LYS A 55 7.47 3.37 7.65
N LYS A 56 7.47 2.46 6.67
CA LYS A 56 7.64 2.80 5.25
C LYS A 56 6.50 3.66 4.73
N THR A 57 5.25 3.30 5.03
CA THR A 57 4.05 4.05 4.66
C THR A 57 4.07 5.44 5.29
N ASN A 58 4.35 5.56 6.59
CA ASN A 58 4.48 6.85 7.26
C ASN A 58 5.62 7.70 6.68
N GLY A 59 6.80 7.11 6.43
CA GLY A 59 7.92 7.84 5.84
C GLY A 59 7.61 8.40 4.45
N CYS A 60 6.92 7.62 3.61
CA CYS A 60 6.52 8.09 2.28
C CYS A 60 5.42 9.18 2.35
N MET A 61 4.42 9.00 3.23
CA MET A 61 3.34 9.98 3.39
C MET A 61 3.81 11.30 4.04
N LEU A 62 4.75 11.25 4.98
CA LEU A 62 5.29 12.42 5.68
C LEU A 62 6.30 13.24 4.85
N SER A 63 6.81 12.67 3.75
CA SER A 63 7.65 13.39 2.78
C SER A 63 6.91 14.57 2.08
N LYS A 64 5.61 14.75 2.36
CA LYS A 64 4.78 15.90 1.95
C LYS A 64 4.32 16.82 3.10
N LYS A 65 5.08 16.97 4.18
CA LYS A 65 4.94 18.17 5.04
C LYS A 65 5.72 19.35 4.43
N MET A 66 5.22 19.90 3.33
CA MET A 66 5.70 21.18 2.78
C MET A 66 4.55 21.94 2.10
N TYR A 67 3.40 22.04 2.76
CA TYR A 67 2.32 23.01 2.50
C TYR A 67 1.43 23.09 3.76
N ILE A 68 2.01 23.62 4.84
CA ILE A 68 1.32 24.48 5.81
C ILE A 68 2.29 25.61 6.12
#